data_AF-A0A949ZCV4-F1
#
_entry.id   AF-A0A949ZCV4-F1
#
_cell.length_a   1.000
_cell.length_b   1.000
_cell.length_c   1.000
_cell.angle_alpha   90.00
_cell.angle_beta   90.00
_cell.angle_gamma   90.00
#
_symmetry.space_group_name_H-M   'P 1'
#
loop_
_entity.id
_entity.type
_entity.pdbx_description
1 polymer ?
#
loop_
_entity_poly.entity_id
_entity_poly.type
_entity_poly.pdbx_seq_one_letter_code
_entity_poly.pdbx_strand_id
1 'polypeptide(L)'
;GDPRLKDKHIGIVAGTPPGNNMVANGLMANAKPYPLVIDTRVDSSAAAMMHDLATDGIDAGILWGPMAGYYARQATPAVTVVPLVKETTGPRLAYRIAMGVRYADQEWKRELNRTIGENQPAINKLLLSFGVPLLDDDDRAITEDPAPR
;
A
#
# COMPACT_ATOMS: atom_id res chain seq x y z
N GLY A 1 -6.94 15.29 -13.05
CA GLY A 1 -5.56 14.79 -12.99
C GLY A 1 -4.57 15.92 -12.80
N ASP A 2 -3.57 15.71 -11.95
CA ASP A 2 -2.44 16.62 -11.75
C ASP A 2 -1.58 16.69 -13.04
N PRO A 3 -1.35 17.87 -13.63
CA PRO A 3 -0.57 18.00 -14.85
C PRO A 3 0.89 17.55 -14.70
N ARG A 4 1.45 17.55 -13.48
CA ARG A 4 2.84 17.15 -13.20
C ARG A 4 3.10 15.66 -13.38
N LEU A 5 2.04 14.85 -13.52
CA LEU A 5 2.13 13.40 -13.69
C LEU A 5 1.97 12.95 -15.16
N LYS A 6 1.57 13.84 -16.08
CA LYS A 6 1.19 13.44 -17.45
C LYS A 6 2.36 12.94 -18.29
N ASP A 7 3.56 13.43 -18.02
CA ASP A 7 4.81 13.06 -18.70
C ASP A 7 5.57 11.93 -17.97
N LYS A 8 5.04 11.43 -16.83
CA LYS A 8 5.73 10.47 -15.98
C LYS A 8 5.46 9.02 -16.38
N HIS A 9 6.51 8.20 -16.29
CA HIS A 9 6.46 6.77 -16.45
C HIS A 9 6.12 6.12 -15.11
N ILE A 10 4.87 5.71 -14.94
CA ILE A 10 4.36 5.25 -13.64
C ILE A 10 4.19 3.74 -13.63
N GLY A 11 4.86 3.08 -12.68
CA GLY A 11 4.69 1.66 -12.40
C GLY A 11 3.37 1.37 -11.68
N ILE A 12 2.65 0.32 -12.09
CA ILE A 12 1.40 -0.10 -11.46
C ILE A 12 1.25 -1.62 -11.51
N VAL A 13 0.77 -2.24 -10.43
CA VAL A 13 0.41 -3.65 -10.44
C VAL A 13 -0.91 -3.84 -11.21
N ALA A 14 -0.88 -4.60 -12.29
CA ALA A 14 -1.99 -4.80 -13.21
C ALA A 14 -3.22 -5.42 -12.51
N GLY A 15 -4.42 -4.93 -12.85
CA GLY A 15 -5.67 -5.44 -12.27
C GLY A 15 -5.96 -4.98 -10.85
N THR A 16 -5.18 -4.04 -10.29
CA THR A 16 -5.43 -3.47 -8.96
C THR A 16 -6.26 -2.17 -9.01
N PRO A 17 -6.97 -1.81 -7.92
CA PRO A 17 -7.86 -0.63 -7.88
C PRO A 17 -7.28 0.71 -8.38
N PRO A 18 -5.99 1.04 -8.16
CA PRO A 18 -5.42 2.28 -8.68
C PRO A 18 -5.36 2.37 -10.21
N GLY A 19 -5.43 1.25 -10.94
CA GLY A 19 -5.49 1.26 -12.40
C GLY A 19 -6.69 2.07 -12.93
N ASN A 20 -7.87 1.94 -12.29
CA ASN A 20 -9.05 2.74 -12.64
C ASN A 20 -8.82 4.24 -12.41
N ASN A 21 -8.10 4.60 -11.35
CA ASN A 21 -7.73 5.99 -11.05
C ASN A 21 -6.79 6.55 -12.13
N MET A 22 -5.80 5.76 -12.57
CA MET A 22 -4.87 6.15 -13.62
C MET A 22 -5.59 6.35 -14.97
N VAL A 23 -6.51 5.46 -15.33
CA VAL A 23 -7.34 5.60 -16.55
C VAL A 23 -8.13 6.90 -16.51
N ALA A 24 -8.85 7.17 -15.41
CA ALA A 24 -9.67 8.38 -15.26
C ALA A 24 -8.86 9.68 -15.36
N ASN A 25 -7.55 9.60 -15.08
CA ASN A 25 -6.65 10.75 -15.14
C ASN A 25 -5.74 10.77 -16.39
N GLY A 26 -5.92 9.83 -17.32
CA GLY A 26 -5.14 9.77 -18.56
C GLY A 26 -3.68 9.33 -18.39
N LEU A 27 -3.36 8.64 -17.30
CA LEU A 27 -1.99 8.26 -16.93
C LEU A 27 -1.57 6.88 -17.46
N MET A 28 -2.48 6.13 -18.08
CA MET A 28 -2.19 4.75 -18.53
C MET A 28 -1.33 4.67 -19.80
N ALA A 29 -1.28 5.73 -20.61
CA ALA A 29 -0.53 5.71 -21.87
C ALA A 29 0.97 5.48 -21.65
N ASN A 30 1.50 6.02 -20.55
CA ASN A 30 2.89 5.89 -20.14
C ASN A 30 2.99 5.08 -18.84
N ALA A 31 2.17 4.04 -18.64
CA ALA A 31 2.25 3.20 -17.46
C ALA A 31 3.06 1.93 -17.72
N LYS A 32 3.87 1.51 -16.73
CA LYS A 32 4.53 0.21 -16.73
C LYS A 32 3.73 -0.79 -15.89
N PRO A 33 3.08 -1.80 -16.49
CA PRO A 33 2.35 -2.80 -15.73
C PRO A 33 3.30 -3.84 -15.12
N TYR A 34 3.05 -4.23 -13.87
CA TYR A 34 3.64 -5.40 -13.22
C TYR A 34 2.57 -6.45 -12.97
N PRO A 35 2.84 -7.75 -13.12
CA PRO A 35 1.85 -8.79 -12.96
C PRO A 35 1.34 -8.87 -11.51
N LEU A 36 0.04 -9.07 -11.31
CA LEU A 36 -0.52 -9.36 -9.97
C LEU A 36 -0.37 -10.83 -9.59
N VAL A 37 -0.62 -11.72 -10.56
CA VAL A 37 -0.55 -13.17 -10.38
C VAL A 37 0.82 -13.62 -10.85
N ILE A 38 1.70 -13.90 -9.88
CA ILE A 38 3.08 -14.33 -10.12
C ILE A 38 3.51 -15.36 -9.06
N ASP A 39 4.45 -16.24 -9.42
CA ASP A 39 5.08 -17.13 -8.45
C ASP A 39 6.09 -16.35 -7.60
N THR A 40 5.63 -15.94 -6.41
CA THR A 40 6.41 -15.14 -5.46
C THR A 40 7.67 -15.81 -4.91
N ARG A 41 7.84 -17.11 -5.16
CA ARG A 41 9.07 -17.84 -4.81
C ARG A 41 10.21 -17.54 -5.77
N VAL A 42 9.89 -17.06 -6.97
CA VAL A 42 10.84 -16.84 -8.06
C VAL A 42 10.91 -15.36 -8.44
N ASP A 43 9.78 -14.64 -8.38
CA ASP A 43 9.70 -13.25 -8.85
C ASP A 43 8.76 -12.41 -7.96
N SER A 44 8.93 -11.08 -7.94
CA SER A 44 8.17 -10.18 -7.07
C SER A 44 7.93 -8.85 -7.76
N SER A 45 6.68 -8.55 -8.06
CA SER A 45 6.27 -7.27 -8.66
C SER A 45 6.65 -6.06 -7.83
N ALA A 46 6.67 -6.21 -6.50
CA ALA A 46 7.17 -5.17 -5.61
C ALA A 46 8.68 -4.97 -5.77
N ALA A 47 9.47 -6.05 -5.75
CA ALA A 47 10.91 -5.95 -5.90
C ALA A 47 11.32 -5.43 -7.28
N ALA A 48 10.66 -5.91 -8.35
CA ALA A 48 10.87 -5.43 -9.71
C ALA A 48 10.55 -3.94 -9.84
N MET A 49 9.40 -3.49 -9.31
CA MET A 49 9.03 -2.07 -9.32
C MET A 49 10.04 -1.21 -8.54
N MET A 50 10.53 -1.71 -7.41
CA MET A 50 11.53 -1.00 -6.61
C MET A 50 12.90 -0.94 -7.30
N HIS A 51 13.30 -2.00 -7.99
CA HIS A 51 14.48 -1.99 -8.85
C HIS A 51 14.33 -0.94 -9.96
N ASP A 52 13.20 -0.93 -10.66
CA ASP A 52 12.95 0.03 -11.74
C ASP A 52 12.87 1.48 -11.24
N LEU A 53 12.40 1.72 -10.01
CA LEU A 53 12.52 3.05 -9.36
C LEU A 53 13.99 3.42 -9.10
N ALA A 54 14.81 2.47 -8.65
CA ALA A 54 16.21 2.73 -8.30
C ALA A 54 17.11 2.92 -9.53
N THR A 55 16.73 2.38 -10.68
CA THR A 55 17.46 2.48 -11.95
C THR A 55 16.86 3.47 -12.94
N ASP A 56 15.98 4.38 -12.47
CA ASP A 56 15.28 5.37 -13.30
C ASP A 56 14.46 4.76 -14.47
N GLY A 57 14.04 3.50 -14.33
CA GLY A 57 13.16 2.81 -15.27
C GLY A 57 11.71 3.28 -15.16
N ILE A 58 11.29 3.79 -14.00
CA ILE A 58 10.02 4.47 -13.75
C ILE A 58 10.24 5.68 -12.84
N ASP A 59 9.42 6.72 -13.00
CA ASP A 59 9.47 7.95 -12.18
C ASP A 59 8.73 7.79 -10.84
N ALA A 60 7.70 6.94 -10.82
CA ALA A 60 6.89 6.67 -9.62
C ALA A 60 6.29 5.26 -9.68
N GLY A 61 6.03 4.66 -8.51
CA GLY A 61 5.41 3.34 -8.39
C GLY A 61 4.14 3.39 -7.54
N ILE A 62 3.08 2.74 -7.99
CA ILE A 62 1.85 2.53 -7.22
C ILE A 62 1.79 1.07 -6.79
N LEU A 63 1.97 0.87 -5.48
CA LEU A 63 2.05 -0.44 -4.85
C LEU A 63 1.19 -0.47 -3.57
N TRP A 64 0.80 -1.67 -3.14
CA TRP A 64 0.05 -1.85 -1.90
C TRP A 64 0.86 -1.39 -0.68
N GLY A 65 0.24 -0.61 0.20
CA GLY A 65 0.91 0.18 1.25
C GLY A 65 1.93 -0.58 2.10
N PRO A 66 1.57 -1.71 2.73
CA PRO A 66 2.51 -2.47 3.55
C PRO A 66 3.72 -3.02 2.76
N MET A 67 3.56 -3.35 1.47
CA MET A 67 4.69 -3.76 0.63
C MET A 67 5.57 -2.55 0.27
N ALA A 68 4.96 -1.44 -0.15
CA ALA A 68 5.68 -0.20 -0.46
C ALA A 68 6.50 0.29 0.75
N GLY A 69 5.89 0.29 1.94
CA GLY A 69 6.53 0.64 3.19
C GLY A 69 7.74 -0.23 3.55
N TYR A 70 7.58 -1.56 3.40
CA TYR A 70 8.66 -2.52 3.68
C TYR A 70 9.87 -2.30 2.77
N TYR A 71 9.66 -2.23 1.46
CA TYR A 71 10.76 -2.07 0.51
C TYR A 71 11.38 -0.68 0.55
N ALA A 72 10.59 0.38 0.82
CA ALA A 72 11.10 1.74 0.94
C ALA A 72 12.17 1.87 2.04
N ARG A 73 12.03 1.17 3.18
CA ARG A 73 13.06 1.17 4.23
C ARG A 73 14.40 0.57 3.81
N GLN A 74 14.39 -0.28 2.78
CA GLN A 74 15.56 -0.97 2.27
C GLN A 74 16.09 -0.36 0.97
N ALA A 75 15.36 0.62 0.42
CA ALA A 75 15.66 1.20 -0.89
C ALA A 75 16.93 2.05 -0.84
N THR A 76 17.75 1.92 -1.88
CA THR A 76 18.85 2.81 -2.18
C THR A 76 18.81 3.10 -3.69
N PRO A 77 18.60 4.35 -4.13
CA PRO A 77 18.42 5.56 -3.31
C PRO A 77 17.13 5.54 -2.46
N ALA A 78 17.07 6.41 -1.45
CA ALA A 78 15.90 6.51 -0.59
C ALA A 78 14.67 6.96 -1.39
N VAL A 79 13.52 6.33 -1.12
CA VAL A 79 12.24 6.66 -1.75
C VAL A 79 11.23 7.17 -0.73
N THR A 80 10.27 7.98 -1.17
CA THR A 80 9.19 8.50 -0.33
C THR A 80 7.92 7.70 -0.57
N VAL A 81 7.29 7.22 0.51
CA VAL A 81 5.99 6.55 0.47
C VAL A 81 4.90 7.56 0.81
N VAL A 82 3.93 7.72 -0.10
CA VAL A 82 2.79 8.64 0.08
C VAL A 82 1.48 7.84 -0.01
N PRO A 83 0.70 7.73 1.08
CA PRO A 83 -0.62 7.11 1.04
C PRO A 83 -1.57 7.87 0.11
N LEU A 84 -2.24 7.12 -0.78
CA LEU A 84 -3.26 7.62 -1.69
C LEU A 84 -4.62 7.68 -0.98
N VAL A 85 -4.90 8.81 -0.33
CA VAL A 85 -6.13 9.07 0.46
C VAL A 85 -6.96 10.27 -0.05
N LYS A 86 -6.55 10.89 -1.16
CA LYS A 86 -7.16 12.12 -1.69
C LYS A 86 -7.89 11.90 -3.02
N GLU A 87 -7.92 10.68 -3.50
CA GLU A 87 -8.51 10.27 -4.75
C GLU A 87 -10.04 10.37 -4.64
N THR A 88 -10.63 11.26 -5.43
CA THR A 88 -12.08 11.53 -5.43
C THR A 88 -12.83 10.79 -6.53
N THR A 89 -12.12 10.07 -7.40
CA THR A 89 -12.65 9.34 -8.55
C THR A 89 -12.24 7.87 -8.47
N GLY A 90 -12.99 6.97 -9.09
CA GLY A 90 -12.63 5.54 -9.11
C GLY A 90 -12.89 4.83 -7.77
N PRO A 91 -12.36 3.60 -7.60
CA PRO A 91 -12.55 2.82 -6.38
C PRO A 91 -11.74 3.40 -5.21
N ARG A 92 -12.19 3.13 -3.98
CA ARG A 92 -11.42 3.44 -2.76
C ARG A 92 -10.06 2.74 -2.80
N LEU A 93 -9.03 3.42 -2.30
CA LEU A 93 -7.66 2.91 -2.26
C LEU A 93 -7.18 2.57 -0.83
N ALA A 94 -7.90 3.04 0.19
CA ALA A 94 -7.72 2.67 1.58
C ALA A 94 -8.63 1.47 1.94
N TYR A 95 -8.01 0.40 2.45
CA TYR A 95 -8.69 -0.85 2.81
C TYR A 95 -8.34 -1.26 4.24
N ARG A 96 -9.33 -1.76 4.99
CA ARG A 96 -9.12 -2.37 6.31
C ARG A 96 -8.63 -3.81 6.13
N ILE A 97 -7.62 -4.18 6.90
CA ILE A 97 -7.05 -5.55 6.94
C ILE A 97 -7.57 -6.22 8.21
N ALA A 98 -8.08 -7.45 8.08
CA ALA A 98 -8.60 -8.22 9.20
C ALA A 98 -8.07 -9.66 9.13
N MET A 99 -8.06 -10.33 10.28
CA MET A 99 -7.80 -11.76 10.34
C MET A 99 -9.06 -12.54 9.98
N GLY A 100 -8.94 -13.53 9.10
CA GLY A 100 -10.03 -14.40 8.67
C GLY A 100 -10.11 -15.67 9.52
N VAL A 101 -11.33 -16.05 9.95
CA VAL A 101 -11.62 -17.33 10.61
C VAL A 101 -12.77 -18.04 9.89
N ARG A 102 -12.94 -19.36 10.08
CA ARG A 102 -14.08 -20.08 9.51
C ARG A 102 -15.38 -19.57 10.09
N TYR A 103 -16.46 -19.66 9.30
CA TYR A 103 -17.77 -19.16 9.71
C TYR A 103 -18.28 -19.78 11.02
N ALA A 104 -18.01 -21.06 11.29
CA ALA A 104 -18.44 -21.71 12.53
C ALA A 104 -17.65 -21.28 13.78
N ASP A 105 -16.43 -20.74 13.61
CA ASP A 105 -15.47 -20.51 14.70
C ASP A 105 -15.73 -19.16 15.42
N GLN A 106 -16.97 -18.96 15.92
CA GLN A 106 -17.40 -17.67 16.50
C GLN A 106 -16.74 -17.36 17.85
N GLU A 107 -16.44 -18.37 18.67
CA GLU A 107 -15.69 -18.18 19.92
C GLU A 107 -14.26 -17.74 19.63
N TRP A 108 -13.60 -18.41 18.68
CA TRP A 108 -12.27 -18.05 18.23
C TRP A 108 -12.21 -16.63 17.67
N LYS A 109 -13.20 -16.23 16.86
CA LYS A 109 -13.34 -14.83 16.39
C LYS A 109 -13.37 -13.83 17.54
N ARG A 110 -14.12 -14.12 18.61
CA ARG A 110 -14.24 -13.23 19.78
C ARG A 110 -12.93 -13.12 20.54
N GLU A 111 -12.26 -14.24 20.76
CA GLU A 111 -10.94 -14.29 21.40
C GLU A 111 -9.89 -13.52 20.59
N LEU A 112 -9.89 -13.69 19.27
CA LEU A 112 -8.99 -13.00 18.36
C LEU A 112 -9.21 -11.48 18.40
N ASN A 113 -10.47 -11.02 18.34
CA ASN A 113 -10.80 -9.60 18.46
C ASN A 113 -10.35 -9.00 19.80
N ARG A 114 -10.57 -9.72 20.91
CA ARG A 114 -10.11 -9.28 22.24
C ARG A 114 -8.59 -9.15 22.28
N THR A 115 -7.88 -10.17 21.79
CA THR A 115 -6.42 -10.20 21.77
C THR A 115 -5.85 -9.06 20.92
N ILE A 116 -6.41 -8.80 19.75
CA ILE A 116 -6.00 -7.67 18.90
C ILE A 116 -6.23 -6.34 19.62
N GLY A 117 -7.39 -6.15 20.24
CA GLY A 117 -7.72 -4.93 20.98
C GLY A 117 -6.78 -4.67 22.15
N GLU A 118 -6.49 -5.69 22.96
CA GLU A 118 -5.57 -5.61 24.11
C GLU A 118 -4.12 -5.32 23.69
N ASN A 119 -3.71 -5.77 22.49
CA ASN A 119 -2.34 -5.64 21.98
C ASN A 119 -2.19 -4.56 20.89
N GLN A 120 -3.21 -3.74 20.64
CA GLN A 120 -3.23 -2.77 19.54
C GLN A 120 -1.99 -1.85 19.50
N PRO A 121 -1.50 -1.30 20.63
CA PRO A 121 -0.30 -0.46 20.60
C PRO A 121 0.96 -1.22 20.14
N ALA A 122 1.12 -2.48 20.57
CA ALA A 122 2.24 -3.32 20.18
C ALA A 122 2.16 -3.72 18.70
N ILE A 123 0.96 -4.02 18.21
CA ILE A 123 0.70 -4.30 16.79
C ILE A 123 1.03 -3.08 15.93
N ASN A 124 0.55 -1.89 16.32
CA ASN A 124 0.82 -0.65 15.59
C ASN A 124 2.33 -0.38 15.51
N LYS A 125 3.03 -0.48 16.64
CA LYS A 125 4.49 -0.31 16.70
C LYS A 125 5.22 -1.30 15.79
N LEU A 126 4.80 -2.57 15.78
CA LEU A 126 5.38 -3.57 14.90
C LEU A 126 5.17 -3.19 13.43
N LEU A 127 3.94 -2.85 13.01
CA LEU A 127 3.65 -2.47 11.64
C LEU A 127 4.43 -1.22 11.21
N LEU A 128 4.49 -0.19 12.07
CA LEU A 128 5.26 1.04 11.82
C LEU A 128 6.76 0.75 11.71
N SER A 129 7.30 -0.15 12.54
CA SER A 129 8.72 -0.57 12.44
C SER A 129 9.03 -1.27 11.12
N PHE A 130 8.01 -1.84 10.46
CA PHE A 130 8.09 -2.39 9.11
C PHE A 130 7.75 -1.36 8.01
N GLY A 131 7.64 -0.07 8.35
CA GLY A 131 7.35 1.02 7.41
C GLY A 131 5.93 1.02 6.86
N VAL A 132 5.04 0.20 7.43
CA VAL A 132 3.66 0.07 6.95
C VAL A 132 2.89 1.37 7.20
N PRO A 133 2.32 2.02 6.16
CA PRO A 133 1.48 3.20 6.36
C PRO A 133 0.17 2.80 7.03
N LEU A 134 -0.02 3.25 8.27
CA LEU A 134 -1.24 3.03 9.05
C LEU A 134 -2.18 4.23 8.92
N LEU A 135 -3.47 3.96 8.77
CA LEU A 135 -4.53 4.97 8.67
C LEU A 135 -5.58 4.76 9.75
N ASP A 136 -6.14 5.85 10.27
CA ASP A 136 -7.32 5.84 11.13
C ASP A 136 -8.62 5.73 10.31
N ASP A 137 -9.77 5.77 10.97
CA ASP A 137 -11.08 5.65 10.32
C ASP A 137 -11.45 6.82 9.40
N ASP A 138 -10.76 7.96 9.55
CA ASP A 138 -10.88 9.18 8.73
C ASP A 138 -9.79 9.27 7.66
N ASP A 139 -9.12 8.15 7.36
CA ASP A 139 -8.00 8.04 6.40
C ASP A 139 -6.79 8.94 6.76
N ARG A 140 -6.59 9.29 8.04
CA ARG A 140 -5.43 10.05 8.54
C ARG A 140 -4.32 9.11 9.00
N ALA A 141 -3.06 9.51 8.79
CA ALA A 141 -1.91 8.70 9.16
C ALA A 141 -1.80 8.52 10.68
N ILE A 142 -1.62 7.28 11.12
CA ILE A 142 -1.28 6.94 12.50
C ILE A 142 0.26 6.92 12.61
N THR A 143 0.80 7.73 13.53
CA THR A 143 2.24 7.79 13.83
C THR A 143 2.53 7.20 15.21
N GLU A 144 3.80 6.91 15.53
CA GLU A 144 4.21 6.36 16.84
C GLU A 144 3.84 7.28 18.01
N ASP A 145 3.65 8.58 17.76
CA ASP A 145 3.00 9.51 18.70
C ASP A 145 1.54 9.71 18.32
N PRO A 146 0.58 9.44 19.23
CA PRO A 146 -0.75 9.98 19.10
C PRO A 146 -0.66 11.47 19.44
N ALA A 147 -1.12 12.32 18.51
CA ALA A 147 -1.55 13.66 18.89
C ALA A 147 -2.50 13.51 20.09
N PRO A 148 -2.33 14.29 21.18
CA PRO A 148 -3.21 14.21 22.33
C PRO A 148 -4.65 14.47 21.89
N ARG A 149 -5.56 13.68 22.48
CA ARG A 149 -7.01 13.68 22.21
C ARG A 149 -7.62 15.08 22.14
#